data_AF-B1KC29-F1
#
_entry.id   AF-B1KC29-F1
#
_cell.length_a   1.000
_cell.length_b   1.000
_cell.length_c   1.000
_cell.angle_alpha   90.00
_cell.angle_beta   90.00
_cell.angle_gamma   90.00
#
_symmetry.space_group_name_H-M   'P 1'
#
loop_
_entity.id
_entity.type
_entity.pdbx_description
1 polymer ?
#
loop_
_entity_poly.entity_id
_entity_poly.type
_entity_poly.pdbx_seq_one_letter_code
_entity_poly.pdbx_strand_id
1 'polypeptide(L)'
;MTASADRTYEQALQLLQSAAANTDVPDAQLFGTLVTARAERNELSLLGLSPDQFAGLLARQFPHLRSVDTVALTSTIAPPPLPATHAAFVATLHARLMDDANPAIARDDADCLAAIIAHACLRPDHLWRDLGLDGRDAVSAMLARFFPALAARNVAHLRWKKFLAQEVAASLGVPPGPAPGCPGCEDFGFCFPRA
;
A
#
# COMPACT_ATOMS: atom_id res chain seq x y z
N MET A 1 5.07 18.24 27.02
CA MET A 1 5.94 17.24 26.36
C MET A 1 5.46 16.84 24.97
N THR A 2 4.17 17.01 24.64
CA THR A 2 3.58 16.68 23.32
C THR A 2 4.06 17.57 22.17
N ALA A 3 4.11 18.89 22.36
CA ALA A 3 4.50 19.85 21.30
C ALA A 3 5.92 19.67 20.73
N SER A 4 6.83 19.00 21.47
CA SER A 4 8.17 18.70 20.97
C SER A 4 8.18 17.42 20.12
N ALA A 5 7.35 16.44 20.46
CA ALA A 5 7.19 15.21 19.68
C ALA A 5 6.48 15.51 18.36
N ASP A 6 5.44 16.35 18.39
CA ASP A 6 4.70 16.78 17.20
C ASP A 6 5.63 17.51 16.21
N ARG A 7 6.46 18.44 16.70
CA ARG A 7 7.44 19.14 15.86
C ARG A 7 8.49 18.20 15.26
N THR A 8 8.91 17.18 16.01
CA THR A 8 9.89 16.19 15.52
C THR A 8 9.28 15.34 14.41
N TYR A 9 8.02 14.94 14.56
CA TYR A 9 7.27 14.21 13.53
C TYR A 9 7.08 15.06 12.25
N GLU A 10 6.65 16.31 12.38
CA GLU A 10 6.48 17.22 11.23
C GLU A 10 7.80 17.43 10.47
N GLN A 11 8.90 17.62 11.19
CA GLN A 11 10.23 17.74 10.59
C GLN A 11 10.65 16.46 9.86
N ALA A 12 10.43 15.28 10.47
CA ALA A 12 10.74 14.00 9.85
C ALA A 12 9.91 13.77 8.57
N LEU A 13 8.62 14.15 8.58
CA LEU A 13 7.76 14.07 7.41
C LEU A 13 8.24 15.00 6.28
N GLN A 14 8.60 16.24 6.60
CA GLN A 14 9.11 17.18 5.61
C GLN A 14 10.43 16.69 4.98
N LEU A 15 11.30 16.07 5.78
CA LEU A 15 12.52 15.44 5.29
C LEU A 15 12.21 14.27 4.35
N LEU A 16 11.26 13.40 4.71
CA LEU A 16 10.83 12.29 3.86
C LEU A 16 10.25 12.78 2.53
N GLN A 17 9.37 13.79 2.56
CA GLN A 17 8.79 14.40 1.36
C GLN A 17 9.87 14.99 0.46
N SER A 18 10.82 15.74 1.03
CA SER A 18 11.92 16.31 0.25
C SER A 18 12.85 15.23 -0.32
N ALA A 19 13.14 14.16 0.42
CA ALA A 19 13.93 13.04 -0.07
C ALA A 19 13.22 12.31 -1.23
N ALA A 20 11.91 12.08 -1.10
CA ALA A 20 11.09 11.47 -2.14
C ALA A 20 10.99 12.33 -3.41
N ALA A 21 10.93 13.65 -3.28
CA ALA A 21 10.84 14.56 -4.42
C ALA A 21 12.16 14.71 -5.20
N ASN A 22 13.31 14.51 -4.52
CA ASN A 22 14.64 14.75 -5.10
C ASN A 22 15.40 13.47 -5.47
N THR A 23 14.83 12.28 -5.25
CA THR A 23 15.49 11.01 -5.59
C THR A 23 15.22 10.65 -7.05
N ASP A 24 16.25 10.20 -7.77
CA ASP A 24 16.11 9.64 -9.12
C ASP A 24 15.77 8.15 -9.10
N VAL A 25 15.68 7.54 -7.91
CA VAL A 25 15.37 6.11 -7.74
C VAL A 25 13.84 5.93 -7.77
N PRO A 26 13.27 5.25 -8.78
CA PRO A 26 11.82 5.15 -8.94
C PRO A 26 11.10 4.51 -7.75
N ASP A 27 11.71 3.53 -7.09
CA ASP A 27 11.13 2.86 -5.93
C ASP A 27 11.04 3.81 -4.72
N ALA A 28 12.07 4.62 -4.49
CA ALA A 28 12.06 5.59 -3.41
C ALA A 28 11.01 6.69 -3.65
N GLN A 29 10.82 7.14 -4.91
CA GLN A 29 9.73 8.06 -5.27
C GLN A 29 8.35 7.43 -5.01
N LEU A 30 8.15 6.18 -5.43
CA LEU A 30 6.91 5.45 -5.21
C LEU A 30 6.61 5.31 -3.73
N PHE A 31 7.52 4.74 -2.94
CA PHE A 31 7.30 4.58 -1.50
C PHE A 31 7.12 5.92 -0.80
N GLY A 32 7.83 6.96 -1.24
CA GLY A 32 7.68 8.31 -0.71
C GLY A 32 6.27 8.86 -0.92
N THR A 33 5.71 8.63 -2.10
CA THR A 33 4.32 8.98 -2.43
C THR A 33 3.33 8.23 -1.54
N LEU A 34 3.47 6.90 -1.45
CA LEU A 34 2.58 6.04 -0.65
C LEU A 34 2.57 6.42 0.83
N VAL A 35 3.76 6.66 1.40
CA VAL A 35 3.94 7.02 2.80
C VAL A 35 3.41 8.42 3.07
N THR A 36 3.76 9.40 2.22
CA THR A 36 3.32 10.79 2.36
C THR A 36 1.80 10.93 2.33
N ALA A 37 1.14 10.25 1.39
CA ALA A 37 -0.31 10.30 1.24
C ALA A 37 -1.07 9.88 2.51
N ARG A 38 -0.46 9.05 3.36
CA ARG A 38 -1.01 8.64 4.65
C ARG A 38 -0.51 9.51 5.79
N ALA A 39 0.76 9.92 5.77
CA ALA A 39 1.34 10.74 6.81
C ALA A 39 0.66 12.11 6.95
N GLU A 40 0.29 12.76 5.85
CA GLU A 40 -0.41 14.06 5.84
C GLU A 40 -1.77 14.02 6.55
N ARG A 41 -2.35 12.82 6.68
CA ARG A 41 -3.64 12.59 7.33
C ARG A 41 -3.50 11.96 8.72
N ASN A 42 -2.28 11.79 9.22
CA ASN A 42 -1.95 11.02 10.43
C ASN A 42 -2.47 9.57 10.38
N GLU A 43 -2.41 8.96 9.19
CA GLU A 43 -2.97 7.64 8.88
C GLU A 43 -1.88 6.60 8.54
N LEU A 44 -0.63 6.79 9.00
CA LEU A 44 0.49 5.86 8.70
C LEU A 44 0.18 4.40 9.07
N SER A 45 -0.56 4.18 10.16
CA SER A 45 -1.02 2.85 10.57
C SER A 45 -1.89 2.14 9.52
N LEU A 46 -2.52 2.89 8.61
CA LEU A 46 -3.33 2.33 7.52
C LEU A 46 -2.49 1.81 6.34
N LEU A 47 -1.17 2.01 6.35
CA LEU A 47 -0.26 1.31 5.43
C LEU A 47 -0.23 -0.20 5.73
N GLY A 48 -0.57 -0.62 6.95
CA GLY A 48 -0.59 -2.03 7.33
C GLY A 48 0.78 -2.67 7.48
N LEU A 49 1.82 -1.83 7.63
CA LEU A 49 3.17 -2.26 7.97
C LEU A 49 3.32 -2.38 9.48
N SER A 50 4.06 -3.38 9.94
CA SER A 50 4.57 -3.38 11.32
C SER A 50 5.58 -2.24 11.52
N PRO A 51 5.85 -1.82 12.77
CA PRO A 51 6.90 -0.85 13.06
C PRO A 51 8.26 -1.24 12.47
N ASP A 52 8.61 -2.53 12.52
CA ASP A 52 9.88 -3.06 11.98
C ASP A 52 9.91 -3.04 10.45
N GLN A 53 8.82 -3.43 9.79
CA GLN A 53 8.70 -3.34 8.32
C GLN A 53 8.84 -1.90 7.86
N PHE A 54 8.18 -0.97 8.55
CA PHE A 54 8.26 0.45 8.20
C PHE A 54 9.64 1.04 8.47
N ALA A 55 10.26 0.74 9.61
CA ALA A 55 11.63 1.16 9.90
C ALA A 55 12.61 0.63 8.85
N GLY A 56 12.48 -0.64 8.46
CA GLY A 56 13.29 -1.25 7.40
C GLY A 56 13.07 -0.60 6.04
N LEU A 57 11.82 -0.30 5.68
CA LEU A 57 11.49 0.44 4.46
C LEU A 57 12.18 1.81 4.44
N LEU A 58 12.08 2.57 5.52
CA LEU A 58 12.71 3.88 5.64
C LEU A 58 14.23 3.79 5.51
N ALA A 59 14.85 2.80 6.14
CA ALA A 59 16.30 2.60 6.06
C ALA A 59 16.79 2.27 4.64
N ARG A 60 16.01 1.50 3.86
CA ARG A 60 16.37 1.12 2.48
C ARG A 60 16.09 2.22 1.46
N GLN A 61 14.92 2.84 1.54
CA GLN A 61 14.44 3.78 0.52
C GLN A 61 14.85 5.24 0.81
N PHE A 62 15.11 5.57 2.09
CA PHE A 62 15.47 6.91 2.53
C PHE A 62 16.67 6.88 3.49
N PRO A 63 17.85 6.42 3.03
CA PRO A 63 19.03 6.24 3.87
C PRO A 63 19.56 7.55 4.49
N HIS A 64 19.10 8.71 4.02
CA HIS A 64 19.46 10.03 4.56
C HIS A 64 18.64 10.45 5.78
N LEU A 65 17.55 9.74 6.10
CA LEU A 65 16.80 9.98 7.33
C LEU A 65 17.65 9.55 8.53
N ARG A 66 17.73 10.42 9.53
CA ARG A 66 18.48 10.11 10.75
C ARG A 66 17.66 9.14 11.59
N SER A 67 18.32 8.41 12.48
CA SER A 67 17.64 7.50 13.41
C SER A 67 16.51 8.17 14.21
N VAL A 68 16.68 9.43 14.62
CA VAL A 68 15.64 10.20 15.31
C VAL A 68 14.41 10.46 14.44
N ASP A 69 14.59 10.68 13.14
CA ASP A 69 13.49 10.94 12.20
C ASP A 69 12.72 9.64 11.95
N THR A 70 13.43 8.53 11.75
CA THR A 70 12.83 7.19 11.62
C THR A 70 12.03 6.81 12.86
N VAL A 71 12.58 7.01 14.07
CA VAL A 71 11.89 6.71 15.33
C VAL A 71 10.64 7.57 15.50
N ALA A 72 10.69 8.85 15.12
CA ALA A 72 9.53 9.74 15.20
C ALA A 72 8.37 9.24 14.31
N LEU A 73 8.69 8.79 13.09
CA LEU A 73 7.71 8.25 12.14
C LEU A 73 7.18 6.86 12.54
N THR A 74 8.04 5.97 13.06
CA THR A 74 7.63 4.60 13.43
C THR A 74 6.84 4.56 14.73
N SER A 75 7.07 5.50 15.65
CA SER A 75 6.34 5.58 16.93
C SER A 75 4.85 5.86 16.77
N THR A 76 4.42 6.37 15.61
CA THR A 76 2.99 6.59 15.31
C THR A 76 2.31 5.35 14.72
N ILE A 77 3.06 4.29 14.42
CA ILE A 77 2.51 3.06 13.85
C ILE A 77 1.91 2.18 14.95
N ALA A 78 0.58 2.11 14.92
CA ALA A 78 -0.23 1.22 15.71
C ALA A 78 -1.38 0.72 14.82
N PRO A 79 -1.17 -0.36 14.03
CA PRO A 79 -2.20 -0.89 13.15
C PRO A 79 -3.42 -1.32 14.00
N PRO A 80 -4.63 -0.84 13.67
CA PRO A 80 -5.82 -1.27 14.39
C PRO A 80 -6.10 -2.75 14.12
N PRO A 81 -6.68 -3.49 15.09
CA PRO A 81 -7.08 -4.87 14.85
C PRO A 81 -8.14 -4.90 13.73
N LEU A 82 -7.95 -5.81 12.78
CA LEU A 82 -8.89 -6.02 11.68
C LEU A 82 -9.96 -7.05 12.06
N PRO A 83 -11.21 -6.89 11.59
CA PRO A 83 -12.18 -7.98 11.58
C PRO A 83 -11.59 -9.23 10.92
N ALA A 84 -11.94 -10.43 11.41
CA ALA A 84 -11.35 -11.68 10.94
C ALA A 84 -11.45 -11.89 9.42
N THR A 85 -12.56 -11.47 8.80
CA THR A 85 -12.76 -11.53 7.35
C THR A 85 -11.82 -10.59 6.58
N HIS A 86 -11.57 -9.39 7.10
CA HIS A 86 -10.62 -8.44 6.50
C HIS A 86 -9.18 -8.94 6.67
N ALA A 87 -8.85 -9.48 7.84
CA ALA A 87 -7.54 -10.08 8.10
C ALA A 87 -7.25 -11.26 7.15
N ALA A 88 -8.25 -12.14 6.94
CA ALA A 88 -8.13 -13.24 5.98
C ALA A 88 -7.93 -12.73 4.55
N PHE A 89 -8.71 -11.75 4.09
CA PHE A 89 -8.53 -11.14 2.78
C PHE A 89 -7.13 -10.54 2.60
N VAL A 90 -6.64 -9.78 3.59
CA VAL A 90 -5.30 -9.17 3.56
C VAL A 90 -4.23 -10.25 3.48
N ALA A 91 -4.29 -11.27 4.33
CA ALA A 91 -3.30 -12.34 4.35
C ALA A 91 -3.26 -13.11 3.02
N THR A 92 -4.43 -13.45 2.44
CA THR A 92 -4.52 -14.15 1.16
C THR A 92 -4.01 -13.28 0.01
N LEU A 93 -4.40 -12.01 -0.06
CA LEU A 93 -3.94 -11.10 -1.11
C LEU A 93 -2.44 -10.85 -1.01
N HIS A 94 -1.91 -10.66 0.20
CA HIS A 94 -0.48 -10.51 0.44
C HIS A 94 0.29 -11.73 -0.08
N ALA A 95 -0.11 -12.95 0.31
CA ALA A 95 0.51 -14.18 -0.17
C ALA A 95 0.46 -14.29 -1.70
N ARG A 96 -0.70 -13.98 -2.31
CA ARG A 96 -0.88 -14.03 -3.76
C ARG A 96 0.01 -13.04 -4.51
N LEU A 97 0.22 -11.84 -3.97
CA LEU A 97 1.18 -10.87 -4.51
C LEU A 97 2.61 -11.39 -4.38
N MET A 98 2.97 -11.92 -3.21
CA MET A 98 4.34 -12.40 -2.96
C MET A 98 4.74 -13.63 -3.77
N ASP A 99 3.79 -14.50 -4.14
CA ASP A 99 4.03 -15.60 -5.06
C ASP A 99 4.44 -15.13 -6.47
N ASP A 100 4.03 -13.92 -6.85
CA ASP A 100 4.33 -13.28 -8.14
C ASP A 100 5.34 -12.12 -8.02
N ALA A 101 6.03 -12.02 -6.88
CA ALA A 101 7.02 -10.97 -6.63
C ALA A 101 8.15 -11.02 -7.68
N ASN A 102 8.48 -9.85 -8.24
CA ASN A 102 9.56 -9.73 -9.20
C ASN A 102 10.92 -10.07 -8.53
N PRO A 103 11.66 -11.09 -8.99
CA PRO A 103 12.95 -11.45 -8.40
C PRO A 103 14.03 -10.37 -8.56
N ALA A 104 13.83 -9.39 -9.44
CA ALA A 104 14.72 -8.25 -9.60
C ALA A 104 14.53 -7.16 -8.52
N ILE A 105 13.47 -7.26 -7.71
CA ILE A 105 13.15 -6.32 -6.63
C ILE A 105 13.58 -6.92 -5.29
N ALA A 106 14.07 -6.09 -4.37
CA ALA A 106 14.38 -6.53 -3.02
C ALA A 106 13.11 -7.11 -2.36
N ARG A 107 13.23 -8.33 -1.82
CA ARG A 107 12.07 -9.07 -1.30
C ARG A 107 11.33 -8.31 -0.19
N ASP A 108 12.05 -7.59 0.65
CA ASP A 108 11.45 -6.79 1.73
C ASP A 108 10.67 -5.58 1.20
N ASP A 109 11.07 -5.00 0.05
CA ASP A 109 10.32 -3.92 -0.59
C ASP A 109 9.04 -4.46 -1.24
N ALA A 110 9.13 -5.62 -1.91
CA ALA A 110 7.95 -6.30 -2.43
C ALA A 110 6.97 -6.67 -1.30
N ASP A 111 7.48 -7.16 -0.16
CA ASP A 111 6.68 -7.48 1.03
C ASP A 111 5.98 -6.24 1.60
N CYS A 112 6.71 -5.14 1.77
CA CYS A 112 6.12 -3.87 2.21
C CYS A 112 5.03 -3.40 1.23
N LEU A 113 5.29 -3.46 -0.07
CA LEU A 113 4.31 -3.01 -1.06
C LEU A 113 3.08 -3.92 -1.11
N ALA A 114 3.26 -5.24 -0.98
CA ALA A 114 2.16 -6.20 -0.92
C ALA A 114 1.24 -5.91 0.29
N ALA A 115 1.82 -5.62 1.45
CA ALA A 115 1.07 -5.23 2.65
C ALA A 115 0.30 -3.92 2.43
N ILE A 116 0.93 -2.90 1.85
CA ILE A 116 0.29 -1.61 1.55
C ILE A 116 -0.91 -1.79 0.60
N ILE A 117 -0.74 -2.54 -0.49
CA ILE A 117 -1.80 -2.79 -1.48
C ILE A 117 -2.96 -3.56 -0.85
N ALA A 118 -2.66 -4.60 -0.05
CA ALA A 118 -3.68 -5.42 0.58
C ALA A 118 -4.54 -4.61 1.56
N HIS A 119 -3.92 -3.74 2.37
CA HIS A 119 -4.66 -2.85 3.27
C HIS A 119 -5.40 -1.74 2.52
N ALA A 120 -4.87 -1.25 1.40
CA ALA A 120 -5.56 -0.30 0.54
C ALA A 120 -6.86 -0.84 -0.06
N CYS A 121 -6.97 -2.16 -0.24
CA CYS A 121 -8.20 -2.81 -0.70
C CYS A 121 -9.33 -2.82 0.35
N LEU A 122 -9.02 -2.55 1.62
CA LEU A 122 -10.03 -2.44 2.69
C LEU A 122 -10.71 -1.07 2.75
N ARG A 123 -10.13 -0.06 2.10
CA ARG A 123 -10.61 1.33 2.15
C ARG A 123 -11.66 1.63 1.07
N PRO A 124 -12.53 2.63 1.27
CA PRO A 124 -13.74 2.78 0.45
C PRO A 124 -13.53 3.48 -0.90
N ASP A 125 -12.31 3.82 -1.34
CA ASP A 125 -12.11 4.56 -2.59
C ASP A 125 -11.56 3.67 -3.73
N HIS A 126 -11.27 4.25 -4.88
CA HIS A 126 -10.42 3.62 -5.88
C HIS A 126 -9.03 3.32 -5.32
N LEU A 127 -8.42 2.22 -5.77
CA LEU A 127 -7.09 1.82 -5.29
C LEU A 127 -6.04 2.92 -5.44
N TRP A 128 -6.06 3.66 -6.56
CA TRP A 128 -5.09 4.74 -6.79
C TRP A 128 -5.24 5.87 -5.78
N ARG A 129 -6.47 6.34 -5.49
CA ARG A 129 -6.74 7.37 -4.47
C ARG A 129 -6.36 6.86 -3.08
N ASP A 130 -6.71 5.61 -2.80
CA ASP A 130 -6.33 4.96 -1.55
C ASP A 130 -4.82 4.76 -1.40
N LEU A 131 -4.05 4.78 -2.48
CA LEU A 131 -2.60 4.74 -2.44
C LEU A 131 -1.97 6.14 -2.53
N GLY A 132 -2.75 7.18 -2.83
CA GLY A 132 -2.23 8.52 -3.10
C GLY A 132 -1.51 8.66 -4.44
N LEU A 133 -1.79 7.77 -5.41
CA LEU A 133 -1.22 7.81 -6.75
C LEU A 133 -2.09 8.66 -7.69
N ASP A 134 -1.55 9.17 -8.79
CA ASP A 134 -2.27 10.10 -9.68
C ASP A 134 -3.31 9.45 -10.60
N GLY A 135 -3.45 8.11 -10.56
CA GLY A 135 -4.45 7.43 -11.35
C GLY A 135 -4.23 5.94 -11.51
N ARG A 136 -5.08 5.33 -12.34
CA ARG A 136 -5.06 3.90 -12.62
C ARG A 136 -3.74 3.44 -13.25
N ASP A 137 -3.16 4.24 -14.14
CA ASP A 137 -1.94 3.87 -14.85
C ASP A 137 -0.73 3.82 -13.94
N ALA A 138 -0.66 4.68 -12.92
CA ALA A 138 0.36 4.62 -11.87
C ALA A 138 0.26 3.30 -11.08
N VAL A 139 -0.95 2.83 -10.76
CA VAL A 139 -1.16 1.51 -10.14
C VAL A 139 -0.72 0.39 -11.07
N SER A 140 -1.03 0.49 -12.37
CA SER A 140 -0.61 -0.49 -13.37
C SER A 140 0.90 -0.58 -13.48
N ALA A 141 1.60 0.57 -13.53
CA ALA A 141 3.06 0.63 -13.59
C ALA A 141 3.70 0.04 -12.32
N MET A 142 3.16 0.39 -11.15
CA MET A 142 3.58 -0.16 -9.86
C MET A 142 3.43 -1.69 -9.84
N LEU A 143 2.25 -2.22 -10.19
CA LEU A 143 2.01 -3.67 -10.22
C LEU A 143 2.89 -4.38 -11.27
N ALA A 144 3.06 -3.80 -12.46
CA ALA A 144 3.92 -4.38 -13.50
C ALA A 144 5.39 -4.44 -13.08
N ARG A 145 5.85 -3.50 -12.26
CA ARG A 145 7.22 -3.48 -11.74
C ARG A 145 7.44 -4.50 -10.61
N PHE A 146 6.56 -4.52 -9.62
CA PHE A 146 6.74 -5.32 -8.41
C PHE A 146 6.14 -6.73 -8.50
N PHE A 147 5.06 -6.91 -9.26
CA PHE A 147 4.31 -8.15 -9.38
C PHE A 147 3.94 -8.45 -10.86
N PRO A 148 4.92 -8.53 -11.77
CA PRO A 148 4.71 -8.55 -13.22
C PRO A 148 3.80 -9.69 -13.68
N ALA A 149 3.97 -10.88 -13.12
CA ALA A 149 3.18 -12.05 -13.48
C ALA A 149 1.70 -11.87 -13.10
N LEU A 150 1.42 -11.26 -11.95
CA LEU A 150 0.06 -10.93 -11.52
C LEU A 150 -0.55 -9.82 -12.38
N ALA A 151 0.22 -8.77 -12.68
CA ALA A 151 -0.24 -7.68 -13.55
C ALA A 151 -0.62 -8.19 -14.95
N ALA A 152 0.17 -9.12 -15.50
CA ALA A 152 -0.06 -9.73 -16.82
C ALA A 152 -1.36 -10.58 -16.89
N ARG A 153 -1.87 -11.08 -15.75
CA ARG A 153 -3.13 -11.83 -15.71
C ARG A 153 -4.38 -10.95 -15.84
N ASN A 154 -4.28 -9.63 -15.67
CA ASN A 154 -5.41 -8.71 -15.83
C ASN A 154 -5.72 -8.38 -17.30
N VAL A 155 -5.87 -9.42 -18.14
CA VAL A 155 -6.09 -9.30 -19.60
C VAL A 155 -7.43 -8.65 -19.97
N ALA A 156 -8.43 -8.75 -19.09
CA ALA A 156 -9.73 -8.11 -19.28
C ALA A 156 -9.72 -6.63 -18.86
N HIS A 157 -8.56 -6.08 -18.49
CA HIS A 157 -8.39 -4.71 -18.01
C HIS A 157 -9.44 -4.33 -16.95
N LEU A 158 -9.65 -5.21 -15.97
CA LEU A 158 -10.53 -4.93 -14.85
C LEU A 158 -9.94 -3.82 -13.98
N ARG A 159 -10.81 -3.11 -13.27
CA ARG A 159 -10.40 -2.17 -12.22
C ARG A 159 -9.64 -2.93 -11.14
N TRP A 160 -8.53 -2.37 -10.65
CA TRP A 160 -7.56 -3.12 -9.87
C TRP A 160 -8.12 -3.78 -8.60
N LYS A 161 -8.96 -3.12 -7.79
CA LYS A 161 -9.58 -3.78 -6.62
C LYS A 161 -10.46 -4.98 -7.00
N LYS A 162 -11.18 -4.88 -8.13
CA LYS A 162 -12.00 -6.00 -8.64
C LYS A 162 -11.12 -7.16 -9.08
N PHE A 163 -10.05 -6.88 -9.82
CA PHE A 163 -9.07 -7.90 -10.23
C PHE A 163 -8.41 -8.58 -9.03
N LEU A 164 -7.88 -7.80 -8.07
CA LEU A 164 -7.21 -8.34 -6.89
C LEU A 164 -8.16 -9.19 -6.03
N ALA A 165 -9.43 -8.80 -5.90
CA ALA A 165 -10.43 -9.64 -5.24
C ALA A 165 -10.74 -10.94 -5.99
N GLN A 166 -10.69 -10.93 -7.34
CA GLN A 166 -10.80 -12.15 -8.13
C GLN A 166 -9.61 -13.08 -7.92
N GLU A 167 -8.38 -12.55 -7.85
CA GLU A 167 -7.18 -13.34 -7.56
C GLU A 167 -7.26 -13.99 -6.17
N VAL A 168 -7.76 -13.26 -5.16
CA VAL A 168 -8.02 -13.80 -3.82
C VAL A 168 -9.06 -14.92 -3.89
N ALA A 169 -10.21 -14.67 -4.51
CA ALA A 169 -11.28 -15.67 -4.62
C ALA A 169 -10.83 -16.94 -5.37
N ALA A 170 -10.07 -16.78 -6.45
CA ALA A 170 -9.49 -17.88 -7.22
C ALA A 170 -8.55 -18.74 -6.36
N SER A 171 -7.69 -18.11 -5.55
CA SER A 171 -6.77 -18.83 -4.64
C SER A 171 -7.49 -19.65 -3.56
N LEU A 172 -8.71 -19.24 -3.19
CA LEU A 172 -9.54 -19.92 -2.20
C LEU A 172 -10.54 -20.91 -2.83
N GLY A 173 -10.63 -20.96 -4.16
CA GLY A 173 -11.63 -21.79 -4.87
C GLY A 173 -13.07 -21.35 -4.64
N VAL A 174 -13.31 -20.06 -4.37
CA VAL A 174 -14.64 -19.51 -4.11
C VAL A 174 -15.10 -18.57 -5.24
N PRO A 175 -16.41 -18.33 -5.39
CA PRO A 175 -16.91 -17.37 -6.36
C PRO A 175 -16.34 -15.96 -6.12
N PRO A 176 -16.01 -15.20 -7.19
CA PRO A 176 -15.47 -13.86 -7.05
C PRO A 176 -16.49 -12.90 -6.45
N GLY A 177 -16.02 -12.06 -5.53
CA GLY A 177 -16.79 -10.99 -4.90
C GLY A 177 -16.04 -9.66 -4.89
N PRO A 178 -16.65 -8.59 -4.37
CA PRO A 178 -15.98 -7.32 -4.16
C PRO A 178 -14.87 -7.43 -3.11
N ALA A 179 -13.78 -6.66 -3.26
CA ALA A 179 -12.85 -6.42 -2.17
C ALA A 179 -13.59 -5.75 -0.99
N PRO A 180 -13.14 -5.90 0.26
CA PRO A 180 -13.89 -5.42 1.43
C PRO A 180 -14.25 -3.93 1.41
N GLY A 181 -13.37 -3.09 0.86
CA GLY A 181 -13.64 -1.65 0.74
C GLY A 181 -14.50 -1.25 -0.47
N CYS A 182 -14.65 -2.12 -1.48
CA CYS A 182 -15.37 -1.78 -2.71
C CYS A 182 -16.81 -1.28 -2.50
N PRO A 183 -17.64 -1.81 -1.57
CA PRO A 183 -18.99 -1.32 -1.36
C PRO A 183 -19.09 0.18 -1.01
N GLY A 184 -18.03 0.79 -0.49
CA GLY A 184 -17.96 2.23 -0.21
C GLY A 184 -17.53 3.10 -1.39
N CYS A 185 -17.14 2.51 -2.52
CA CYS A 185 -16.62 3.24 -3.69
C CYS A 185 -17.74 3.84 -4.53
N GLU A 186 -17.55 5.07 -4.99
CA GLU A 186 -18.54 5.79 -5.81
C GLU A 186 -18.93 5.03 -7.09
N ASP A 187 -18.00 4.26 -7.67
CA ASP A 187 -18.26 3.47 -8.86
C ASP A 187 -18.63 2.00 -8.58
N PHE A 188 -19.02 1.65 -7.35
CA PHE A 188 -19.37 0.27 -7.00
C PHE A 188 -20.43 -0.31 -7.95
N GLY A 189 -21.47 0.46 -8.27
CA GLY A 189 -22.54 0.05 -9.17
C GLY A 189 -22.10 -0.22 -10.61
N PHE A 190 -21.06 0.46 -11.10
CA PHE A 190 -20.47 0.16 -12.41
C PHE A 190 -19.66 -1.13 -12.39
N CYS A 191 -19.04 -1.45 -11.24
CA CYS A 191 -18.23 -2.65 -11.08
C CYS A 191 -19.08 -3.91 -10.84
N PHE A 192 -20.19 -3.74 -10.11
CA PHE A 192 -21.10 -4.78 -9.63
C PHE A 192 -22.56 -4.33 -9.83
N PRO A 193 -23.05 -4.28 -11.09
CA PRO A 193 -24.42 -3.91 -11.36
C PRO A 193 -25.37 -4.92 -10.72
N ARG A 194 -26.50 -4.44 -10.19
CA ARG A 194 -27.59 -5.32 -9.77
C ARG A 194 -28.17 -5.99 -11.02
N ALA A 195 -28.33 -7.31 -10.95
CA ALA A 195 -29.02 -8.10 -11.96
C ALA A 195 -30.50 -7.71 -12.04
#